data_AF-A0A368VEU7-F1
#
_entry.id   AF-A0A368VEU7-F1
#
_cell.length_a   1.000
_cell.length_b   1.000
_cell.length_c   1.000
_cell.angle_alpha   90.00
_cell.angle_beta   90.00
_cell.angle_gamma   90.00
#
_symmetry.space_group_name_H-M   'P 1'
#
loop_
_entity.id
_entity.type
_entity.pdbx_description
1 polymer ?
#
loop_
_entity_poly.entity_id
_entity_poly.type
_entity_poly.pdbx_seq_one_letter_code
_entity_poly.pdbx_strand_id
1 'polypeptide(L)'
;MKKWAFCISLLFLGLIIMGYNYVEGNTKAQNLQNSIDTKFKYELSNVLGSLSMMMNDYTYRSVLSSVSNVASISELTSYEEQNDNLDISLYNLYISLREDKSKDKVLSRADELRDVFMVLVTDPASKEATDKLIQITDETFFKE
;
A
#
# COMPACT_ATOMS: atom_id res chain seq x y z
N MET A 1 56.27 19.48 -4.38
CA MET A 1 54.94 19.16 -4.96
C MET A 1 54.12 20.44 -5.04
N LYS A 2 53.54 20.77 -6.20
CA LYS A 2 52.77 22.01 -6.38
C LYS A 2 51.55 21.97 -5.46
N LYS A 3 51.36 22.96 -4.57
CA LYS A 3 50.27 23.03 -3.57
C LYS A 3 48.88 22.78 -4.17
N TRP A 4 48.68 23.14 -5.44
CA TRP A 4 47.49 22.88 -6.24
C TRP A 4 47.16 21.38 -6.41
N ALA A 5 48.17 20.51 -6.56
CA ALA A 5 47.96 19.07 -6.69
C ALA A 5 47.42 18.45 -5.39
N PHE A 6 47.81 19.00 -4.23
CA PHE A 6 47.28 18.60 -2.93
C PHE A 6 45.82 19.01 -2.77
N CYS A 7 45.47 20.25 -3.15
CA CYS A 7 44.08 20.71 -3.15
C CYS A 7 43.18 19.90 -4.09
N ILE A 8 43.66 19.58 -5.30
CA ILE A 8 42.94 18.74 -6.27
C ILE A 8 42.71 17.33 -5.70
N SER A 9 43.74 16.73 -5.09
CA SER A 9 43.64 15.41 -4.45
C SER A 9 42.59 15.37 -3.34
N LEU A 10 42.55 16.39 -2.46
CA LEU A 10 41.53 16.51 -1.42
C LEU A 10 40.12 16.66 -2.00
N LEU A 11 39.97 17.40 -3.09
CA LEU A 11 38.68 17.59 -3.77
C LEU A 11 38.16 16.27 -4.36
N PHE A 12 39.03 15.51 -5.02
CA PHE A 12 38.69 14.17 -5.51
C PHE A 12 38.32 13.21 -4.37
N LEU A 13 39.07 13.23 -3.27
CA LEU A 13 38.74 12.42 -2.10
C LEU A 13 37.36 12.79 -1.53
N GLY A 14 37.04 14.08 -1.45
CA GLY A 14 35.73 14.57 -1.02
C GLY A 14 34.59 14.11 -1.93
N LEU A 15 34.79 14.17 -3.25
CA LEU A 15 33.81 13.69 -4.23
C LEU A 15 33.58 12.17 -4.13
N ILE A 16 34.64 11.38 -3.92
CA ILE A 16 34.54 9.93 -3.74
C ILE A 16 33.72 9.61 -2.47
N ILE A 17 34.01 10.28 -1.36
CA ILE A 17 33.28 10.06 -0.09
C ILE A 17 31.81 10.45 -0.23
N MET A 18 31.51 11.61 -0.85
CA MET A 18 30.13 12.02 -1.10
C MET A 18 29.39 11.05 -2.03
N GLY A 19 30.05 10.60 -3.10
CA GLY A 19 29.49 9.63 -4.03
C GLY A 19 29.14 8.31 -3.35
N TYR A 20 30.05 7.78 -2.51
CA TYR A 20 29.80 6.58 -1.73
C TYR A 20 28.60 6.74 -0.77
N ASN A 21 28.58 7.83 0.01
CA ASN A 21 27.49 8.08 0.96
C ASN A 21 26.13 8.27 0.26
N TYR A 22 26.12 8.90 -0.92
CA TYR A 22 24.91 9.06 -1.72
C TYR A 22 24.37 7.72 -2.20
N VAL A 23 25.23 6.85 -2.74
CA VAL A 23 24.84 5.51 -3.19
C VAL A 23 24.37 4.65 -2.02
N GLU A 24 25.07 4.68 -0.88
CA GLU A 24 24.67 3.95 0.32
C GLU A 24 23.31 4.43 0.84
N GLY A 25 23.10 5.75 0.90
CA GLY A 25 21.82 6.36 1.30
C GLY A 25 20.67 5.95 0.39
N ASN A 26 20.88 6.02 -0.94
CA ASN A 26 19.88 5.62 -1.91
C ASN A 26 19.55 4.13 -1.82
N THR A 27 20.56 3.28 -1.61
CA THR A 27 20.37 1.83 -1.43
C THR A 27 19.54 1.53 -0.18
N LYS A 28 19.79 2.24 0.93
CA LYS A 28 18.98 2.10 2.16
C LYS A 28 17.54 2.55 1.95
N ALA A 29 17.32 3.67 1.27
CA ALA A 29 15.97 4.16 0.95
C ALA A 29 15.22 3.16 0.07
N GLN A 30 15.86 2.63 -0.98
CA GLN A 30 15.26 1.62 -1.85
C GLN A 30 14.95 0.31 -1.10
N ASN A 31 15.84 -0.14 -0.22
CA ASN A 31 15.59 -1.31 0.62
C ASN A 31 14.41 -1.11 1.57
N LEU A 32 14.28 0.08 2.16
CA LEU A 32 13.14 0.43 2.99
C LEU A 32 11.85 0.42 2.17
N GLN A 33 11.84 1.05 0.99
CA GLN A 33 10.68 1.04 0.10
C GLN A 33 10.26 -0.39 -0.28
N ASN A 34 11.22 -1.23 -0.70
CA ASN A 34 10.96 -2.63 -1.01
C ASN A 34 10.36 -3.39 0.18
N SER A 35 10.81 -3.10 1.40
CA SER A 35 10.27 -3.69 2.62
C SER A 35 8.83 -3.25 2.90
N ILE A 36 8.52 -1.97 2.69
CA ILE A 36 7.15 -1.42 2.81
C ILE A 36 6.25 -2.08 1.77
N ASP A 37 6.66 -2.11 0.50
CA ASP A 37 5.87 -2.69 -0.60
C ASP A 37 5.64 -4.19 -0.41
N THR A 38 6.63 -4.91 0.13
CA THR A 38 6.49 -6.33 0.48
C THR A 38 5.49 -6.52 1.62
N LYS A 39 5.57 -5.69 2.67
CA LYS A 39 4.63 -5.72 3.78
C LYS A 39 3.22 -5.40 3.30
N PHE A 40 3.06 -4.44 2.40
CA PHE A 40 1.79 -4.08 1.80
C PHE A 40 1.14 -5.26 1.05
N LYS A 41 1.89 -5.92 0.17
CA LYS A 41 1.42 -7.14 -0.52
C LYS A 41 1.04 -8.26 0.44
N TYR A 42 1.79 -8.42 1.52
CA TYR A 42 1.45 -9.38 2.58
C TYR A 42 0.13 -9.02 3.27
N GLU A 43 -0.10 -7.75 3.62
CA GLU A 43 -1.37 -7.33 4.23
C GLU A 43 -2.55 -7.43 3.26
N LEU A 44 -2.38 -7.11 1.97
CA LEU A 44 -3.38 -7.38 0.93
C LEU A 44 -3.75 -8.87 0.88
N SER A 45 -2.77 -9.75 1.00
CA SER A 45 -2.98 -11.20 1.06
C SER A 45 -3.75 -11.62 2.32
N ASN A 46 -3.51 -10.95 3.45
CA ASN A 46 -4.29 -11.17 4.67
C ASN A 46 -5.76 -10.75 4.49
N VAL A 47 -6.02 -9.61 3.84
CA VAL A 47 -7.40 -9.20 3.52
C VAL A 47 -8.08 -10.25 2.65
N LEU A 48 -7.42 -10.69 1.57
CA LEU A 48 -7.94 -11.73 0.69
C LEU A 48 -8.23 -13.03 1.44
N GLY A 49 -7.32 -13.43 2.34
CA GLY A 49 -7.48 -14.58 3.22
C GLY A 49 -8.72 -14.44 4.12
N SER A 50 -8.87 -13.31 4.80
CA SER A 50 -10.01 -13.02 5.68
C SER A 50 -11.33 -13.01 4.90
N LEU A 51 -11.38 -12.40 3.71
CA LEU A 51 -12.56 -12.37 2.85
C LEU A 51 -12.95 -13.76 2.32
N SER A 52 -11.98 -14.68 2.22
CA SER A 52 -12.21 -16.04 1.73
C SER A 52 -12.79 -16.99 2.79
N MET A 53 -12.89 -16.54 4.04
CA MET A 53 -13.51 -17.32 5.11
C MET A 53 -15.03 -17.15 5.12
N MET A 54 -15.74 -18.15 5.68
CA MET A 54 -17.17 -18.00 5.93
C MET A 54 -17.43 -16.82 6.88
N MET A 55 -18.31 -15.90 6.46
CA MET A 55 -18.57 -14.65 7.18
C MET A 55 -19.34 -14.91 8.48
N ASN A 56 -18.78 -14.41 9.58
CA ASN A 56 -19.35 -14.37 10.93
C ASN A 56 -18.71 -13.20 11.70
N ASP A 57 -19.13 -12.94 12.94
CA ASP A 57 -18.62 -11.80 13.72
C ASP A 57 -17.09 -11.79 13.92
N TYR A 58 -16.48 -12.97 14.06
CA TYR A 58 -15.03 -13.09 14.20
C TYR A 58 -14.30 -12.81 12.89
N THR A 59 -14.73 -13.43 11.79
CA THR A 59 -14.11 -13.22 10.47
C THR A 59 -14.34 -11.80 9.97
N TYR A 60 -15.48 -11.19 10.27
CA TYR A 60 -15.73 -9.76 10.02
C TYR A 60 -14.69 -8.87 10.71
N ARG A 61 -14.42 -9.09 12.01
CA ARG A 61 -13.38 -8.32 12.73
C ARG A 61 -12.00 -8.53 12.13
N SER A 62 -11.73 -9.73 11.61
CA SER A 62 -10.49 -10.01 10.89
C SER A 62 -10.41 -9.21 9.58
N VAL A 63 -11.49 -9.19 8.76
CA VAL A 63 -11.55 -8.37 7.54
C VAL A 63 -11.33 -6.90 7.88
N LEU A 64 -12.08 -6.35 8.84
CA LEU A 64 -11.96 -4.96 9.27
C LEU A 64 -10.53 -4.62 9.71
N SER A 65 -9.91 -5.48 10.51
CA SER A 65 -8.53 -5.28 10.97
C SER A 65 -7.53 -5.34 9.82
N SER A 66 -7.65 -6.32 8.93
CA SER A 66 -6.74 -6.46 7.78
C SER A 66 -6.88 -5.27 6.82
N VAL A 67 -8.11 -4.81 6.57
CA VAL A 67 -8.39 -3.64 5.73
C VAL A 67 -7.83 -2.37 6.38
N SER A 68 -7.97 -2.21 7.70
CA SER A 68 -7.37 -1.10 8.44
C SER A 68 -5.84 -1.09 8.32
N ASN A 69 -5.20 -2.26 8.41
CA ASN A 69 -3.74 -2.37 8.30
C ASN A 69 -3.26 -1.92 6.93
N VAL A 70 -3.85 -2.45 5.86
CA VAL A 70 -3.45 -2.11 4.49
C VAL A 70 -3.71 -0.63 4.17
N ALA A 71 -4.83 -0.05 4.64
CA ALA A 71 -5.13 1.37 4.48
C ALA A 71 -4.14 2.29 5.23
N SER A 72 -3.61 1.84 6.37
CA SER A 72 -2.66 2.66 7.17
C SER A 72 -1.25 2.75 6.60
N ILE A 73 -0.90 1.87 5.66
CA ILE A 73 0.45 1.82 5.08
C ILE A 73 0.46 2.13 3.57
N SER A 74 -0.71 2.24 2.93
CA SER A 74 -0.85 2.45 1.49
C SER A 74 -0.17 3.73 1.00
N GLU A 75 -0.31 4.83 1.74
CA GLU A 75 0.31 6.13 1.42
C GLU A 75 1.85 6.08 1.37
N LEU A 76 2.44 5.08 2.01
CA LEU A 76 3.90 4.90 2.08
C LEU A 76 4.44 4.00 0.97
N THR A 77 3.57 3.41 0.17
CA THR A 77 3.96 2.45 -0.87
C THR A 77 4.36 3.14 -2.16
N SER A 78 5.22 2.48 -2.95
CA SER A 78 5.55 2.96 -4.30
C SER A 78 4.40 2.77 -5.30
N TYR A 79 3.35 2.02 -4.90
CA TYR A 79 2.18 1.76 -5.72
C TYR A 79 1.23 2.95 -5.76
N GLU A 80 1.13 3.73 -4.67
CA GLU A 80 0.31 4.95 -4.61
C GLU A 80 0.75 5.97 -5.68
N GLU A 81 2.07 6.15 -5.87
CA GLU A 81 2.60 7.06 -6.89
C GLU A 81 2.15 6.70 -8.32
N GLN A 82 1.81 5.43 -8.56
CA GLN A 82 1.36 4.92 -9.86
C GLN A 82 -0.17 4.84 -9.95
N ASN A 83 -0.85 4.82 -8.80
CA ASN A 83 -2.27 4.55 -8.62
C ASN A 83 -2.85 5.51 -7.57
N ASP A 84 -3.00 6.78 -7.98
CA ASP A 84 -3.31 8.00 -7.21
C ASP A 84 -4.67 8.02 -6.45
N ASN A 85 -5.15 6.89 -5.97
CA ASN A 85 -6.34 6.75 -5.10
C ASN A 85 -6.31 5.44 -4.30
N LEU A 86 -5.19 4.72 -4.28
CA LEU A 86 -5.13 3.41 -3.65
C LEU A 86 -5.36 3.56 -2.14
N ASP A 87 -4.73 4.55 -1.51
CA ASP A 87 -4.91 4.90 -0.11
C ASP A 87 -6.35 5.29 0.23
N ILE A 88 -6.95 6.20 -0.53
CA ILE A 88 -8.32 6.69 -0.35
C ILE A 88 -9.30 5.55 -0.53
N SER A 89 -9.12 4.70 -1.53
CA SER A 89 -10.02 3.57 -1.79
C SER A 89 -10.00 2.54 -0.64
N LEU A 90 -8.82 2.20 -0.13
CA LEU A 90 -8.67 1.28 1.00
C LEU A 90 -9.20 1.90 2.30
N TYR A 91 -8.97 3.19 2.50
CA TYR A 91 -9.51 3.93 3.64
C TYR A 91 -11.04 3.99 3.59
N ASN A 92 -11.63 4.29 2.44
CA ASN A 92 -13.09 4.31 2.26
C ASN A 92 -13.70 2.94 2.51
N LEU A 93 -13.03 1.85 2.11
CA LEU A 93 -13.46 0.49 2.42
C LEU A 93 -13.42 0.25 3.93
N TYR A 94 -12.34 0.65 4.62
CA TYR A 94 -12.24 0.55 6.08
C TYR A 94 -13.41 1.27 6.76
N ILE A 95 -13.71 2.50 6.36
CA ILE A 95 -14.83 3.28 6.91
C ILE A 95 -16.15 2.57 6.63
N SER A 96 -16.39 2.14 5.38
CA SER A 96 -17.62 1.47 4.98
C SER A 96 -17.87 0.16 5.75
N LEU A 97 -16.80 -0.58 6.07
CA LEU A 97 -16.88 -1.77 6.90
C LEU A 97 -17.17 -1.43 8.36
N ARG A 98 -16.59 -0.34 8.88
CA ARG A 98 -16.73 0.07 10.29
C ARG A 98 -18.15 0.56 10.62
N GLU A 99 -18.82 1.23 9.69
CA GLU A 99 -20.14 1.82 9.91
C GLU A 99 -21.26 0.78 9.77
N ASP A 100 -22.06 0.60 10.83
CA ASP A 100 -23.09 -0.46 10.90
C ASP A 100 -24.10 -0.41 9.73
N LYS A 101 -24.43 0.80 9.25
CA LYS A 101 -25.40 1.00 8.16
C LYS A 101 -24.94 0.47 6.80
N SER A 102 -23.62 0.40 6.57
CA SER A 102 -23.02 -0.03 5.30
C SER A 102 -22.35 -1.40 5.41
N LYS A 103 -21.98 -1.83 6.61
CA LYS A 103 -21.36 -3.13 6.88
C LYS A 103 -22.02 -4.27 6.10
N ASP A 104 -23.33 -4.48 6.29
CA ASP A 104 -24.02 -5.62 5.67
C ASP A 104 -24.08 -5.48 4.14
N LYS A 105 -24.18 -4.25 3.62
CA LYS A 105 -24.15 -3.97 2.17
C LYS A 105 -22.77 -4.30 1.58
N VAL A 106 -21.69 -3.89 2.24
CA VAL A 106 -20.31 -4.19 1.81
C VAL A 106 -20.06 -5.70 1.85
N LEU A 107 -20.47 -6.37 2.93
CA LEU A 107 -20.29 -7.81 3.09
C LEU A 107 -21.12 -8.65 2.10
N SER A 108 -22.26 -8.13 1.65
CA SER A 108 -23.04 -8.78 0.57
C SER A 108 -22.27 -8.85 -0.76
N ARG A 109 -21.23 -8.04 -0.91
CA ARG A 109 -20.33 -8.00 -2.08
C ARG A 109 -18.97 -8.63 -1.79
N ALA A 110 -18.89 -9.50 -0.80
CA ALA A 110 -17.64 -10.15 -0.41
C ALA A 110 -16.94 -10.87 -1.59
N ASP A 111 -17.69 -11.50 -2.49
CA ASP A 111 -17.09 -12.17 -3.66
C ASP A 111 -16.44 -11.16 -4.62
N GLU A 112 -17.08 -10.03 -4.91
CA GLU A 112 -16.48 -8.97 -5.73
C GLU A 112 -15.25 -8.37 -5.05
N LEU A 113 -15.28 -8.20 -3.73
CA LEU A 113 -14.11 -7.75 -2.97
C LEU A 113 -12.97 -8.78 -3.06
N ARG A 114 -13.25 -10.09 -3.00
CA ARG A 114 -12.22 -11.11 -3.16
C ARG A 114 -11.54 -11.02 -4.52
N ASP A 115 -12.30 -10.83 -5.59
CA ASP A 115 -11.75 -10.66 -6.93
C ASP A 115 -10.86 -9.43 -7.02
N VAL A 116 -11.30 -8.29 -6.46
CA VAL A 116 -10.50 -7.05 -6.38
C VAL A 116 -9.19 -7.29 -5.61
N PHE A 117 -9.25 -7.87 -4.42
CA PHE A 117 -8.06 -8.12 -3.61
C PHE A 117 -7.14 -9.18 -4.24
N MET A 118 -7.67 -10.13 -5.01
CA MET A 118 -6.85 -11.07 -5.78
C MET A 118 -6.03 -10.35 -6.86
N VAL A 119 -6.62 -9.36 -7.53
CA VAL A 119 -5.89 -8.49 -8.48
C VAL A 119 -4.86 -7.66 -7.72
N LEU A 120 -5.24 -6.96 -6.65
CA LEU A 120 -4.33 -6.09 -5.89
C LEU A 120 -3.15 -6.84 -5.28
N VAL A 121 -3.30 -8.09 -4.86
CA VAL A 121 -2.17 -8.91 -4.39
C VAL A 121 -1.13 -9.12 -5.51
N THR A 122 -1.61 -9.35 -6.73
CA THR A 122 -0.77 -9.63 -7.89
C THR A 122 -0.16 -8.34 -8.45
N ASP A 123 -0.99 -7.33 -8.62
CA ASP A 123 -0.67 -6.01 -9.16
C ASP A 123 -1.32 -4.91 -8.30
N PRO A 124 -0.63 -4.43 -7.24
CA PRO A 124 -1.19 -3.38 -6.38
C PRO A 124 -1.25 -2.00 -7.04
N ALA A 125 -0.59 -1.81 -8.19
CA ALA A 125 -0.69 -0.59 -8.98
C ALA A 125 -1.91 -0.59 -9.94
N SER A 126 -2.74 -1.64 -9.89
CA SER A 126 -3.92 -1.77 -10.76
C SER A 126 -4.97 -0.70 -10.45
N LYS A 127 -5.05 0.30 -11.34
CA LYS A 127 -6.10 1.33 -11.30
C LYS A 127 -7.50 0.75 -11.44
N GLU A 128 -7.66 -0.27 -12.28
CA GLU A 128 -8.95 -0.93 -12.47
C GLU A 128 -9.47 -1.56 -11.17
N ALA A 129 -8.59 -2.24 -10.42
CA ALA A 129 -8.96 -2.82 -9.13
C ALA A 129 -9.29 -1.74 -8.10
N THR A 130 -8.53 -0.64 -8.08
CA THR A 130 -8.80 0.53 -7.22
C THR A 130 -10.13 1.21 -7.57
N ASP A 131 -10.41 1.45 -8.85
CA ASP A 131 -11.67 2.03 -9.31
C ASP A 131 -12.86 1.13 -8.95
N LYS A 132 -12.70 -0.18 -9.08
CA LYS A 132 -13.72 -1.15 -8.67
C LYS A 132 -13.95 -1.11 -7.15
N LEU A 133 -12.88 -0.94 -6.37
CA LEU A 133 -13.00 -0.78 -4.92
C LEU A 133 -13.78 0.48 -4.54
N ILE A 134 -13.44 1.61 -5.19
CA ILE A 134 -14.17 2.89 -5.02
C ILE A 134 -15.64 2.70 -5.37
N GLN A 135 -15.95 2.07 -6.51
CA GLN A 135 -17.32 1.79 -6.92
C GLN A 135 -18.08 0.98 -5.86
N ILE A 136 -17.46 -0.05 -5.29
CA ILE A 136 -18.07 -0.86 -4.24
C ILE A 136 -18.40 0.00 -3.03
N THR A 137 -17.47 0.84 -2.58
CA THR A 137 -17.69 1.73 -1.43
C THR A 137 -18.73 2.81 -1.71
N ASP A 138 -18.76 3.38 -2.92
CA ASP A 138 -19.75 4.38 -3.32
C ASP A 138 -21.16 3.82 -3.33
N GLU A 139 -21.35 2.63 -3.90
CA GLU A 139 -22.67 1.99 -4.00
C GLU A 139 -23.18 1.44 -2.67
N THR A 140 -22.30 1.20 -1.70
CA THR A 140 -22.68 0.59 -0.42
C THR A 140 -22.74 1.60 0.73
N PHE A 141 -21.91 2.65 0.71
CA PHE A 141 -21.79 3.62 1.79
C PHE A 141 -22.30 5.02 1.41
N PHE A 142 -21.99 5.51 0.20
CA PHE A 142 -22.25 6.91 -0.18
C PHE A 142 -23.55 7.13 -0.96
N LYS A 143 -24.04 6.11 -1.68
CA LYS A 143 -25.36 6.12 -2.33
C LYS A 143 -26.35 5.34 -1.44
N GLU A 144 -27.25 6.08 -0.80
CA GLU A 144 -28.36 5.51 -0.01
C GLU A 144 -29.53 5.08 -0.88
#